data_AF-A0A531MTA9-F1
#
_entry.id   AF-A0A531MTA9-F1
#
_cell.length_a   1.000
_cell.length_b   1.000
_cell.length_c   1.000
_cell.angle_alpha   90.00
_cell.angle_beta   90.00
_cell.angle_gamma   90.00
#
_symmetry.space_group_name_H-M   'P 1'
#
loop_
_entity.id
_entity.type
_entity.pdbx_description
1 polymer ?
#
loop_
_entity_poly.entity_id
_entity_poly.type
_entity_poly.pdbx_seq_one_letter_code
_entity_poly.pdbx_strand_id
1 'polypeptide(L)' 'MSASNGIVVASAARTAVGSFNGSFAATPAHELGAVVIRELLARANVEPSEVDEVILGQVLTAAQGQN' A
#
# COMPACT_ATOMS: atom_id res chain seq x y z
N MET A 1 23.63 -14.86 4.36
CA MET A 1 23.27 -13.48 4.80
C MET A 1 23.87 -13.27 6.18
N SER A 2 24.84 -12.36 6.30
CA SER A 2 25.38 -11.96 7.61
C SER A 2 24.39 -11.03 8.31
N ALA A 3 24.28 -11.14 9.64
CA ALA A 3 23.25 -10.47 10.44
C ALA A 3 23.38 -8.94 10.54
N SER A 4 24.45 -8.34 10.02
CA SER A 4 24.73 -6.91 10.20
C SER A 4 23.91 -5.97 9.30
N ASN A 5 23.33 -6.45 8.19
CA ASN A 5 22.39 -5.70 7.33
C ASN A 5 21.22 -6.61 6.91
N GLY A 6 20.40 -7.01 7.88
CA GLY A 6 19.20 -7.80 7.61
C GLY A 6 18.13 -6.97 6.91
N ILE A 7 17.51 -7.53 5.87
CA ILE A 7 16.28 -6.97 5.30
C ILE A 7 15.12 -7.49 6.16
N VAL A 8 14.35 -6.58 6.76
CA VAL A 8 13.27 -6.91 7.68
C VAL A 8 11.94 -6.32 7.20
N VAL A 9 10.84 -6.98 7.55
CA VAL A 9 9.49 -6.43 7.37
C VAL A 9 9.10 -5.69 8.64
N ALA A 10 9.07 -4.36 8.60
CA ALA A 10 8.76 -3.54 9.77
C ALA A 10 7.25 -3.48 10.10
N SER A 11 6.39 -3.57 9.08
CA SER A 11 4.92 -3.49 9.25
C SER A 11 4.21 -4.11 8.04
N ALA A 12 2.97 -4.52 8.22
CA ALA A 12 2.08 -5.02 7.17
C ALA A 12 0.63 -4.56 7.41
N ALA A 13 -0.04 -4.12 6.35
CA ALA A 13 -1.43 -3.70 6.35
C ALA A 13 -2.05 -3.91 4.96
N ARG A 14 -3.38 -3.92 4.91
CA ARG A 14 -4.16 -4.00 3.67
C ARG A 14 -5.53 -3.37 3.88
N THR A 15 -6.18 -2.96 2.80
CA THR A 15 -7.62 -2.67 2.82
C THR A 15 -8.43 -3.95 3.02
N ALA A 16 -9.74 -3.81 3.26
CA ALA A 16 -10.66 -4.89 2.94
C ALA A 16 -10.61 -5.18 1.42
N VAL A 17 -11.03 -6.38 1.03
CA VAL A 17 -11.18 -6.74 -0.38
C VAL A 17 -12.65 -6.59 -0.73
N GLY A 18 -12.95 -5.72 -1.70
CA GLY A 18 -14.30 -5.55 -2.25
C GLY A 18 -14.58 -6.58 -3.34
N SER A 19 -15.85 -6.94 -3.51
CA SER A 19 -16.30 -7.62 -4.73
C SER A 19 -16.39 -6.62 -5.87
N PHE A 20 -16.28 -7.11 -7.11
CA PHE A 20 -16.48 -6.31 -8.32
C PHE A 20 -17.82 -5.56 -8.28
N ASN A 21 -17.82 -4.26 -8.58
CA ASN A 21 -18.98 -3.35 -8.44
C ASN A 21 -19.56 -3.29 -7.01
N GLY A 22 -18.75 -3.61 -5.99
CA GLY A 22 -19.13 -3.60 -4.59
C GLY A 22 -18.60 -2.40 -3.82
N SER A 23 -18.12 -2.64 -2.60
CA SER A 23 -17.80 -1.60 -1.61
C SER A 23 -16.74 -0.57 -2.04
N PHE A 24 -15.90 -0.89 -3.02
CA PHE A 24 -14.83 -0.01 -3.52
C PHE A 24 -14.98 0.35 -5.01
N ALA A 25 -16.14 0.08 -5.62
CA ALA A 25 -16.37 0.28 -7.05
C ALA A 25 -16.13 1.73 -7.51
N ALA A 26 -16.48 2.69 -6.65
CA ALA A 26 -16.30 4.12 -6.91
C ALA A 26 -14.97 4.67 -6.38
N THR A 27 -14.14 3.84 -5.77
CA THR A 27 -12.88 4.26 -5.16
C THR A 27 -11.73 4.03 -6.12
N PRO A 28 -10.99 5.07 -6.55
CA PRO A 28 -9.80 4.89 -7.37
C PRO A 28 -8.72 4.08 -6.66
N ALA A 29 -8.00 3.25 -7.41
CA ALA A 29 -6.96 2.35 -6.89
C ALA A 29 -5.85 3.08 -6.12
N HIS A 30 -5.49 4.30 -6.55
CA HIS A 30 -4.48 5.09 -5.87
C HIS A 30 -4.93 5.55 -4.47
N GLU A 31 -6.23 5.74 -4.24
CA GLU A 31 -6.75 6.07 -2.91
C GLU A 31 -6.64 4.88 -1.96
N LEU A 32 -6.96 3.68 -2.45
CA LEU A 32 -6.78 2.43 -1.70
C LEU A 32 -5.30 2.22 -1.33
N GLY A 33 -4.39 2.41 -2.29
CA GLY A 33 -2.94 2.34 -2.05
C GLY A 33 -2.47 3.38 -1.03
N ALA A 34 -2.94 4.62 -1.13
CA ALA A 34 -2.57 5.70 -0.23
C ALA A 34 -3.05 5.45 1.22
N VAL A 35 -4.23 4.86 1.42
CA VAL A 35 -4.71 4.46 2.74
C VAL A 35 -3.79 3.40 3.35
N VAL A 36 -3.39 2.38 2.57
CA VAL A 36 -2.48 1.34 3.06
C VAL A 36 -1.11 1.91 3.42
N ILE A 37 -0.54 2.78 2.59
CA ILE A 37 0.78 3.38 2.85
C ILE A 37 0.75 4.22 4.12
N ARG A 38 -0.26 5.07 4.30
CA ARG A 38 -0.40 5.89 5.53
C ARG A 38 -0.50 5.02 6.79
N GLU A 39 -1.30 3.96 6.74
CA GLU A 39 -1.45 3.03 7.85
C GLU A 39 -0.16 2.25 8.14
N LEU A 40 0.58 1.83 7.10
CA LEU A 40 1.87 1.15 7.24
C LEU A 40 2.88 2.02 7.98
N LEU A 41 3.03 3.29 7.56
CA LEU A 41 3.93 4.26 8.18
C LEU A 41 3.56 4.52 9.64
N ALA A 42 2.28 4.71 9.92
CA ALA A 42 1.79 4.89 11.29
C ALA A 42 2.08 3.67 12.19
N ARG A 43 1.82 2.45 11.71
CA ARG A 43 2.11 1.21 12.46
C ARG A 43 3.60 0.95 12.67
N ALA A 44 4.41 1.29 11.67
CA ALA A 44 5.86 1.14 11.72
C ALA A 44 6.53 2.27 12.53
N ASN A 45 5.79 3.34 12.86
CA ASN A 45 6.32 4.57 13.44
C ASN A 45 7.48 5.14 12.60
N VAL A 46 7.26 5.27 11.29
CA VAL A 46 8.20 5.79 10.30
C VAL A 46 7.65 7.09 9.73
N GLU A 47 8.46 8.14 9.71
CA GLU A 47 8.08 9.41 9.09
C GLU A 47 8.08 9.27 7.56
N PRO A 48 7.10 9.86 6.83
CA PRO A 48 7.04 9.73 5.39
C PRO A 48 8.31 10.20 4.65
N SER A 49 9.06 11.14 5.22
CA SER A 49 10.32 11.65 4.67
C SER A 49 11.50 10.67 4.78
N GLU A 50 11.36 9.60 5.55
CA GLU A 50 12.39 8.56 5.69
C GLU A 50 12.25 7.46 4.62
N VAL A 51 11.20 7.51 3.79
CA VAL A 51 10.98 6.55 2.71
C VAL A 51 11.74 7.00 1.47
N ASP A 52 12.75 6.24 1.07
CA ASP A 52 13.52 6.51 -0.16
C ASP A 52 12.74 6.15 -1.44
N GLU A 53 12.00 5.03 -1.43
CA GLU A 53 11.33 4.49 -2.61
C GLU A 53 10.02 3.77 -2.25
N VAL A 54 9.04 3.87 -3.16
CA VAL A 54 7.80 3.10 -3.09
C VAL A 54 7.66 2.27 -4.37
N ILE A 55 7.63 0.95 -4.20
CA ILE A 55 7.32 0.01 -5.29
C ILE A 55 5.86 -0.41 -5.15
N LEU A 56 4.99 0.11 -6.03
CA LEU A 56 3.55 -0.14 -6.01
C LEU A 56 3.10 -0.91 -7.26
N GLY A 57 2.69 -2.16 -7.07
CA GLY A 57 2.18 -2.99 -8.16
C GLY A 57 0.74 -2.60 -8.56
N GLN A 58 0.50 -2.38 -9.85
CA GLN A 58 -0.83 -2.13 -10.38
C GLN A 58 -0.94 -2.61 -11.83
N VAL A 59 -1.94 -3.44 -12.11
CA VAL A 59 -2.13 -4.06 -13.43
C VAL A 59 -2.91 -3.15 -14.38
N LEU A 60 -4.13 -2.74 -13.99
CA LEU A 60 -5.00 -1.90 -14.82
C LEU A 60 -4.76 -0.42 -14.48
N THR A 61 -3.79 0.19 -15.15
CA THR A 61 -3.33 1.57 -14.85
C THR A 61 -4.17 2.66 -15.51
N ALA A 62 -4.95 2.31 -16.53
CA ALA A 62 -5.85 3.24 -17.20
C ALA A 62 -7.13 3.42 -16.38
N ALA A 63 -7.49 4.66 -16.06
CA ALA A 63 -8.72 5.00 -15.32
C ALA A 63 -8.94 4.30 -13.95
N GLN A 64 -7.94 3.59 -13.41
CA GLN A 64 -7.71 3.24 -11.99
C GLN A 64 -8.86 2.62 -11.17
N GLY A 65 -9.84 2.02 -11.83
CA GLY A 65 -10.96 1.28 -11.24
C GLY A 65 -11.82 0.71 -12.38
N GLN A 66 -12.38 -0.49 -12.27
CA GLN A 66 -13.71 -0.69 -11.66
C GLN A 66 -13.74 -1.35 -10.27
N ASN A 67 -12.59 -1.71 -9.69
CA ASN A 67 -12.39 -2.34 -8.36
C ASN A 67 -13.56 -3.20 -7.83
#